data_AF-A0ABD1RL82-F1
#
_entry.id   AF-A0ABD1RL82-F1
#
_cell.length_a   1.000
_cell.length_b   1.000
_cell.length_c   1.000
_cell.angle_alpha   90.00
_cell.angle_beta   90.00
_cell.angle_gamma   90.00
#
_symmetry.space_group_name_H-M   'P 1'
#
loop_
_entity.id
_entity.type
_entity.pdbx_description
1 polymer ?
#
loop_
_entity_poly.entity_id
_entity_poly.type
_entity_poly.pdbx_seq_one_letter_code
_entity_poly.pdbx_strand_id
1 'polypeptide(L)'
;MEFFNEAKVVQFKSHLDNYLVADDDEETVHQSGNSGASKKARWTVEFVEGNLHVIRLKGCNGKYFTTADVPFLLGINGKKVLQIVPATKQDISVEWEPIKERYKVKLRTK
;
A
#
# COMPACT_ATOMS: atom_id res chain seq x y z
N MET A 1 8.76 6.51 14.50
CA MET A 1 7.92 5.68 13.62
C MET A 1 7.35 4.51 14.40
N GLU A 2 6.41 4.78 15.30
CA GLU A 2 5.87 3.74 16.20
C GLU A 2 4.56 3.10 15.68
N PHE A 3 3.95 3.66 14.63
CA PHE A 3 2.65 3.21 14.07
C PHE A 3 2.62 1.75 13.59
N PHE A 4 3.75 1.26 13.10
CA PHE A 4 3.88 -0.09 12.55
C PHE A 4 4.76 -0.99 13.43
N ASN A 5 5.20 -0.50 14.59
CA ASN A 5 6.04 -1.29 15.50
C ASN A 5 5.24 -2.40 16.20
N GLU A 6 3.95 -2.17 16.46
CA GLU A 6 3.09 -3.15 17.13
C GLU A 6 2.30 -4.04 16.14
N ALA A 7 2.09 -3.57 14.91
CA ALA A 7 1.25 -4.24 13.92
C ALA A 7 2.04 -4.66 12.67
N LYS A 8 2.31 -5.97 12.56
CA LYS A 8 2.90 -6.58 11.35
C LYS A 8 1.96 -6.55 10.15
N VAL A 9 0.65 -6.43 10.38
CA VAL A 9 -0.39 -6.46 9.35
C VAL A 9 -1.35 -5.30 9.60
N VAL A 10 -1.60 -4.50 8.56
CA VAL A 10 -2.45 -3.31 8.60
C VAL A 10 -3.53 -3.35 7.54
N GLN A 11 -4.54 -2.50 7.73
CA GLN A 11 -5.62 -2.30 6.77
C GLN A 11 -5.77 -0.82 6.51
N PHE A 12 -5.87 -0.42 5.25
CA PHE A 12 -6.06 0.98 4.88
C PHE A 12 -7.54 1.28 4.73
N LYS A 13 -8.06 2.09 5.64
CA LYS A 13 -9.45 2.54 5.65
C LYS A 13 -9.53 3.99 5.18
N SER A 14 -10.36 4.24 4.18
CA SER A 14 -10.68 5.57 3.65
C SER A 14 -11.66 6.31 4.56
N HIS A 15 -11.84 7.61 4.32
CA HIS A 15 -12.84 8.43 5.03
C HIS A 15 -14.28 7.98 4.80
N LEU A 16 -14.52 7.30 3.68
CA LEU A 16 -15.83 6.78 3.29
C LEU A 16 -16.06 5.35 3.82
N ASP A 17 -15.36 4.95 4.88
CA ASP A 17 -15.40 3.61 5.46
C ASP A 17 -14.90 2.47 4.55
N ASN A 18 -14.46 2.78 3.32
CA ASN A 18 -13.98 1.78 2.38
C ASN A 18 -12.56 1.30 2.71
N TYR A 19 -12.30 0.02 2.48
CA TYR A 19 -10.99 -0.62 2.67
C TYR A 19 -10.25 -0.78 1.35
N LEU A 20 -8.95 -0.54 1.36
CA LEU A 20 -8.08 -0.85 0.23
C LEU A 20 -7.87 -2.36 0.14
N VAL A 21 -8.26 -2.94 -0.99
CA VAL A 21 -8.20 -4.37 -1.24
C VAL A 21 -7.43 -4.69 -2.52
N ALA A 22 -6.71 -5.81 -2.49
CA ALA A 22 -6.17 -6.45 -3.67
C ALA A 22 -7.31 -6.90 -4.60
N ASP A 23 -7.24 -6.55 -5.87
CA ASP A 23 -8.17 -7.03 -6.89
C ASP A 23 -7.92 -8.50 -7.22
N ASP A 24 -8.88 -9.14 -7.90
CA ASP A 24 -8.72 -10.52 -8.37
C ASP A 24 -7.76 -10.62 -9.56
N ASP A 25 -7.60 -9.53 -10.31
CA ASP A 25 -6.60 -9.36 -11.36
C ASP A 25 -5.15 -9.43 -10.82
N GLU A 26 -4.98 -9.41 -9.49
CA GLU A 26 -3.71 -9.44 -8.78
C GLU A 26 -2.72 -8.31 -9.13
N GLU A 27 -3.05 -7.40 -10.05
CA GLU A 27 -2.20 -6.26 -10.43
C GLU A 27 -2.73 -4.95 -9.87
N THR A 28 -4.04 -4.84 -9.68
CA THR A 28 -4.69 -3.60 -9.25
C THR A 28 -5.18 -3.67 -7.80
N VAL A 29 -5.32 -2.50 -7.19
CA VAL A 29 -6.04 -2.34 -5.92
C VAL A 29 -7.27 -1.48 -6.12
N HIS A 30 -8.32 -1.77 -5.37
CA HIS A 30 -9.54 -0.96 -5.36
C HIS A 30 -10.01 -0.71 -3.93
N GLN A 31 -10.95 0.23 -3.77
CA GLN A 31 -11.58 0.51 -2.49
C GLN A 31 -12.94 -0.21 -2.43
N SER A 32 -13.17 -0.99 -1.38
CA SER A 32 -14.42 -1.73 -1.16
C SER A 32 -14.94 -1.55 0.27
N GLY A 33 -16.23 -1.23 0.40
CA GLY A 33 -16.89 -1.00 1.70
C GLY A 33 -17.14 -2.25 2.53
N ASN A 34 -17.32 -3.42 1.89
CA ASN A 34 -17.69 -4.66 2.57
C ASN A 34 -16.53 -5.64 2.82
N SER A 35 -15.29 -5.22 2.58
CA SER A 35 -14.14 -6.12 2.55
C SER A 35 -13.19 -5.99 3.75
N GLY A 36 -13.61 -5.28 4.81
CA GLY A 36 -12.78 -5.08 6.01
C GLY A 36 -12.33 -6.37 6.71
N ALA A 37 -13.08 -7.47 6.59
CA ALA A 37 -12.68 -8.77 7.13
C ALA A 37 -11.88 -9.64 6.14
N SER A 38 -11.79 -9.24 4.87
CA SER A 38 -11.18 -10.05 3.81
C SER A 38 -9.66 -10.06 3.93
N LYS A 39 -9.03 -11.21 3.63
CA LYS A 39 -7.57 -11.32 3.53
C LYS A 39 -7.01 -10.37 2.46
N LYS A 40 -7.80 -10.07 1.41
CA LYS A 40 -7.48 -9.09 0.37
C LYS A 40 -7.28 -7.65 0.89
N ALA A 41 -7.84 -7.33 2.07
CA ALA A 41 -7.67 -6.03 2.73
C ALA A 41 -6.48 -5.97 3.69
N ARG A 42 -5.76 -7.09 3.87
CA ARG A 42 -4.65 -7.20 4.83
C ARG A 42 -3.32 -6.96 4.12
N TRP A 43 -2.58 -6.00 4.64
CA TRP A 43 -1.29 -5.57 4.11
C TRP A 43 -0.22 -5.81 5.15
N THR A 44 0.71 -6.70 4.87
CA THR A 44 1.86 -6.96 5.74
C THR A 44 2.88 -5.85 5.56
N VAL A 45 3.35 -5.27 6.66
CA VAL A 45 4.35 -4.21 6.67
C VAL A 45 5.72 -4.83 6.86
N GLU A 46 6.59 -4.64 5.89
CA GLU A 46 7.99 -5.08 5.93
C GLU A 46 8.90 -3.85 5.94
N PHE A 47 9.70 -3.69 6.99
CA PHE A 47 10.66 -2.60 7.08
C PHE A 47 11.86 -2.88 6.16
N VAL A 48 12.36 -1.83 5.50
CA VAL A 48 13.56 -1.95 4.67
C VAL A 48 14.80 -1.99 5.55
N GLU A 49 15.62 -3.03 5.39
CA GLU A 49 16.89 -3.17 6.09
C GLU A 49 17.81 -1.99 5.72
N GLY A 50 18.25 -1.23 6.72
CA GLY A 50 19.05 -0.02 6.54
C GLY A 50 18.26 1.29 6.51
N ASN A 51 16.92 1.26 6.38
CA ASN A 51 16.10 2.47 6.48
C ASN A 51 14.73 2.22 7.12
N LEU A 52 14.66 2.39 8.44
CA LEU A 52 13.41 2.31 9.21
C LEU A 52 12.39 3.41 8.85
N HIS A 53 12.88 4.45 8.15
CA HIS A 53 12.20 5.36 7.22
C HIS A 53 11.03 4.80 6.42
N VAL A 54 11.27 3.61 5.90
CA VAL A 54 10.67 3.14 4.66
C VAL A 54 10.12 1.76 4.91
N ILE A 55 8.92 1.54 4.40
CA ILE A 55 8.22 0.28 4.50
C ILE A 55 7.85 -0.24 3.13
N ARG A 56 7.72 -1.55 3.04
CA ARG A 56 7.15 -2.28 1.91
C ARG A 56 5.85 -2.89 2.36
N LEU A 57 4.83 -2.77 1.51
CA LEU A 57 3.48 -3.23 1.82
C LEU A 57 3.18 -4.45 0.96
N LYS A 58 3.11 -5.61 1.59
CA LYS A 58 2.88 -6.90 0.94
C LYS A 58 1.44 -7.35 1.12
N GLY A 59 0.73 -7.55 0.01
CA GLY A 59 -0.64 -8.07 0.01
C GLY A 59 -0.71 -9.57 0.30
N CYS A 60 -1.94 -10.10 0.37
CA CYS A 60 -2.15 -11.53 0.59
C CYS A 60 -1.59 -12.44 -0.52
N ASN A 61 -1.45 -11.91 -1.73
CA ASN A 61 -0.88 -12.61 -2.89
C ASN A 61 0.66 -12.56 -2.91
N GLY A 62 1.29 -11.99 -1.88
CA GLY A 62 2.75 -11.84 -1.81
C GLY A 62 3.35 -10.75 -2.71
N LYS A 63 2.50 -10.01 -3.43
CA LYS A 63 2.87 -8.84 -4.23
C LYS A 63 2.95 -7.58 -3.39
N TYR A 64 3.72 -6.60 -3.85
CA TYR A 64 3.99 -5.37 -3.14
C TYR A 64 3.37 -4.16 -3.84
N PHE A 65 3.00 -3.15 -3.06
CA PHE A 65 2.56 -1.88 -3.62
C PHE A 65 3.67 -1.22 -4.42
N THR A 66 3.33 -0.80 -5.64
CA THR A 66 4.12 0.08 -6.48
C THR A 66 3.23 1.22 -6.96
N THR A 67 3.82 2.36 -7.30
CA THR A 67 3.09 3.35 -8.09
C THR A 67 3.38 3.16 -9.55
N ALA A 68 2.33 3.09 -10.35
CA ALA A 68 2.42 3.33 -11.77
C ALA A 68 2.03 4.77 -12.07
N ASP A 69 2.85 5.42 -12.90
CA ASP A 69 2.48 6.67 -13.56
C ASP A 69 1.52 6.33 -14.69
N VAL A 70 0.28 6.03 -14.33
CA VAL A 70 -0.82 5.83 -15.28
C VAL A 70 -1.79 6.98 -15.13
N PRO A 71 -2.23 7.61 -16.21
CA PRO A 71 -3.23 8.66 -16.15
C PRO A 71 -4.52 8.11 -15.51
N PHE A 72 -4.88 8.62 -14.34
CA PHE A 72 -6.08 8.20 -13.60
C PHE A 72 -7.18 9.27 -13.75
N LEU A 73 -8.21 8.91 -14.54
CA LEU A 73 -9.38 9.72 -14.93
C LEU A 73 -9.07 11.01 -15.71
N LEU A 74 -9.94 11.28 -16.69
CA LEU A 74 -9.96 12.40 -17.64
C LEU A 74 -9.27 13.69 -17.14
N GLY A 75 -7.98 13.85 -17.46
CA GLY A 75 -7.23 15.09 -17.23
C GLY A 75 -6.62 15.28 -15.83
N ILE A 76 -6.69 14.28 -14.95
CA ILE A 76 -6.03 14.33 -13.64
C ILE A 76 -4.83 13.36 -13.66
N ASN A 77 -3.60 13.89 -13.57
CA ASN A 77 -2.41 13.06 -13.35
C ASN A 77 -2.44 12.51 -11.92
N GLY A 78 -3.08 11.37 -11.71
CA GLY A 78 -3.05 10.62 -10.45
C GLY A 78 -2.12 9.42 -10.54
N LYS A 79 -1.23 9.23 -9.56
CA LYS A 79 -0.46 7.99 -9.45
C LYS A 79 -1.38 6.86 -8.99
N LYS A 80 -1.60 5.84 -9.82
CA LYS A 80 -2.35 4.63 -9.42
C LYS A 80 -1.43 3.71 -8.64
N VAL A 81 -1.95 3.16 -7.55
CA VAL A 81 -1.27 2.10 -6.81
C VAL A 81 -1.55 0.78 -7.51
N LEU A 82 -0.50 0.03 -7.82
CA LEU A 82 -0.54 -1.32 -8.39
C LEU A 82 0.17 -2.30 -7.46
N GLN A 83 0.03 -3.58 -7.74
CA GLN A 83 0.68 -4.67 -7.05
C GLN A 83 1.63 -5.39 -8.02
N ILE A 84 2.91 -5.45 -7.68
CA ILE A 84 3.90 -6.17 -8.49
C ILE A 84 4.72 -7.12 -7.62
N VAL A 85 5.31 -8.12 -8.26
CA VAL A 85 6.43 -8.85 -7.67
C VAL A 85 7.69 -8.03 -7.95
N PRO A 86 8.40 -7.51 -6.93
CA PRO A 86 9.62 -6.76 -7.15
C PRO A 86 10.65 -7.66 -7.81
N ALA A 87 11.35 -7.13 -8.82
CA ALA A 87 12.39 -7.87 -9.55
C ALA A 87 13.58 -8.18 -8.64
N THR A 88 13.85 -7.31 -7.67
CA THR A 88 14.95 -7.43 -6.72
C THR A 88 14.52 -7.02 -5.31
N LYS A 89 15.27 -7.48 -4.30
CA LYS A 89 15.07 -7.05 -2.90
C LYS A 89 15.44 -5.58 -2.66
N GLN A 90 15.95 -4.85 -3.65
CA GLN A 90 16.32 -3.43 -3.56
C GLN A 90 15.44 -2.54 -4.44
N ASP A 91 14.30 -3.06 -4.92
CA ASP A 91 13.36 -2.27 -5.71
C ASP A 91 12.80 -1.10 -4.88
N ILE A 92 13.29 0.10 -5.18
CA ILE A 92 12.80 1.36 -4.61
C ILE A 92 11.38 1.71 -5.09
N SER A 93 10.93 1.09 -6.18
CA SER A 93 9.58 1.28 -6.73
C SER A 93 8.48 0.77 -5.78
N VAL A 94 8.84 -0.16 -4.89
CA VAL A 94 7.93 -0.75 -3.89
C VAL A 94 8.14 -0.19 -2.48
N GLU A 95 8.94 0.88 -2.38
CA GLU A 95 9.28 1.53 -1.13
C GLU A 95 8.35 2.72 -0.84
N TRP A 96 7.78 2.70 0.36
CA TRP A 96 6.80 3.67 0.80
C TRP A 96 7.27 4.32 2.09
N GLU A 97 7.18 5.63 2.15
CA GLU A 97 7.43 6.36 3.38
C GLU A 97 6.10 6.73 4.04
N PRO A 98 5.83 6.24 5.27
CA PRO A 98 4.65 6.59 6.01
C PRO A 98 4.80 7.96 6.70
N ILE A 99 3.94 8.89 6.31
CA ILE A 99 3.82 10.22 6.90
C ILE A 99 2.60 10.24 7.81
N LYS A 100 2.82 10.48 9.11
CA LYS A 100 1.74 10.69 10.07
C LYS A 100 1.12 12.07 9.89
N GLU A 101 -0.18 12.11 9.63
CA GLU A 101 -0.98 13.34 9.53
C GLU A 101 -2.09 13.32 10.56
N ARG A 102 -1.83 13.90 11.75
CA ARG A 102 -2.72 13.91 12.93
C ARG A 102 -3.22 12.50 13.30
N TYR A 103 -4.33 12.07 12.70
CA TYR A 103 -5.03 10.79 12.91
C TYR A 103 -5.00 9.85 11.70
N LYS A 104 -4.32 10.24 10.62
CA LYS A 104 -4.25 9.50 9.36
C LYS A 104 -2.79 9.18 9.06
N VAL A 105 -2.57 8.14 8.27
CA VAL A 105 -1.26 7.85 7.68
C VAL A 105 -1.37 8.07 6.18
N LYS A 106 -0.48 8.88 5.64
CA LYS A 106 -0.27 9.02 4.20
C LYS A 106 0.96 8.21 3.82
N LEU A 107 0.91 7.54 2.68
CA LEU A 107 2.07 6.84 2.12
C LEU A 107 2.58 7.68 0.94
N ARG A 108 3.86 8.07 0.98
CA ARG A 108 4.52 8.68 -0.18
C ARG A 108 5.48 7.68 -0.82
N THR A 109 5.59 7.75 -2.13
CA THR A 109 6.69 7.08 -2.84
C THR A 109 7.98 7.86 -2.62
N LYS A 110 9.11 7.15 -2.59
CA LYS A 110 10.43 7.78 -2.60
C LYS A 110 10.84 8.20 -4.01
#